data_AF-A0A3D3ZKH6-F1
#
_entry.id   AF-A0A3D3ZKH6-F1
#
_cell.length_a   1.000
_cell.length_b   1.000
_cell.length_c   1.000
_cell.angle_alpha   90.00
_cell.angle_beta   90.00
_cell.angle_gamma   90.00
#
_symmetry.space_group_name_H-M   'P 1'
#
loop_
_entity.id
_entity.type
_entity.pdbx_description
1 polymer ?
#
loop_
_entity_poly.entity_id
_entity_poly.type
_entity_poly.pdbx_seq_one_letter_code
_entity_poly.pdbx_strand_id
1 'polypeptide(L)' 'LTPEQYKVCRQKGTERAFTGALYNNHEKGMYTCVACGQTLFSSDTK' A
#
# COMPACT_ATOMS: atom_id res chain seq x y z
N LEU A 1 8.23 7.65 -4.86
CA LEU A 1 7.83 7.31 -3.47
C LEU A 1 7.69 8.60 -2.69
N THR A 2 6.53 8.85 -2.08
CA THR A 2 6.42 9.92 -1.08
C THR A 2 7.37 9.63 0.10
N PRO A 3 7.76 10.63 0.91
CA PRO A 3 8.61 10.40 2.08
C PRO A 3 8.07 9.32 3.02
N GLU A 4 6.74 9.28 3.20
CA GLU A 4 6.06 8.27 4.00
C GLU A 4 6.12 6.86 3.37
N GLN A 5 5.86 6.74 2.06
CA GLN A 5 5.99 5.46 1.34
C GLN A 5 7.44 4.93 1.39
N TYR A 6 8.43 5.82 1.30
CA TYR A 6 9.84 5.42 1.41
C TYR A 6 10.16 4.88 2.82
N LYS A 7 9.68 5.56 3.86
CA LYS A 7 9.84 5.14 5.26
C LYS A 7 9.21 3.76 5.49
N VAL A 8 8.01 3.52 4.97
CA VAL A 8 7.33 2.22 5.10
C VAL A 8 8.06 1.13 4.30
N CYS A 9 8.30 1.34 3.01
CA CYS A 9 8.85 0.30 2.12
C CYS A 9 10.34 0.00 2.34
N ARG A 10 11.15 0.98 2.75
CA ARG A 10 12.62 0.83 2.84
C ARG A 10 13.18 0.93 4.25
N GLN A 11 12.50 1.63 5.16
CA GLN A 11 12.98 1.83 6.54
C GLN A 11 12.22 0.98 7.56
N LYS A 12 11.39 0.02 7.10
CA LYS A 12 10.52 -0.80 7.97
C LYS A 12 9.63 0.04 8.90
N GLY A 13 9.26 1.24 8.45
CA GLY A 13 8.29 2.07 9.17
C GLY A 13 6.87 1.54 8.99
N THR A 14 5.98 2.02 9.84
CA THR A 14 4.54 1.73 9.76
C THR A 14 3.78 3.03 9.56
N GLU A 15 2.81 3.05 8.65
CA GLU A 15 1.90 4.18 8.50
C GLU A 15 1.03 4.35 9.75
N ARG A 16 0.48 5.55 9.95
CA ARG A 16 -0.38 5.80 11.11
C ARG A 16 -1.70 5.05 10.94
N ALA A 17 -2.18 4.45 12.03
CA ALA A 17 -3.42 3.66 12.02
C ALA A 17 -4.59 4.45 11.43
N PHE A 18 -5.36 3.80 10.55
CA PHE A 18 -6.56 4.34 9.91
C PHE A 18 -6.35 5.56 9.00
N THR A 19 -5.10 5.86 8.62
CA THR A 19 -4.77 7.01 7.74
C THR A 19 -4.26 6.61 6.37
N GLY A 20 -3.96 5.32 6.15
CA GLY A 20 -3.48 4.83 4.87
C GLY A 20 -4.50 5.03 3.75
N ALA A 21 -4.05 5.48 2.58
CA ALA A 21 -4.92 5.80 1.45
C ALA A 21 -5.80 4.62 0.99
N LEU A 22 -5.35 3.39 1.25
CA LEU A 22 -6.05 2.17 0.86
C LEU A 22 -6.72 1.44 2.06
N TYR A 23 -6.69 2.04 3.26
CA TYR A 23 -7.23 1.45 4.48
C TYR A 23 -8.71 1.02 4.32
N ASN A 24 -9.55 1.89 3.76
CA ASN A 24 -10.98 1.62 3.55
C ASN A 24 -11.35 1.50 2.06
N ASN A 25 -10.42 1.03 1.23
CA ASN A 25 -10.70 0.86 -0.20
C ASN A 25 -11.48 -0.44 -0.46
N HIS A 26 -12.61 -0.35 -1.16
CA HIS A 26 -13.46 -1.49 -1.57
C HIS A 26 -13.61 -1.59 -3.10
N GLU A 27 -12.83 -0.81 -3.85
CA GLU A 27 -12.84 -0.86 -5.30
C GLU A 27 -12.23 -2.17 -5.82
N LYS A 28 -12.78 -2.66 -6.95
CA LYS A 28 -12.25 -3.83 -7.65
C LYS A 28 -10.97 -3.47 -8.40
N GLY A 29 -9.90 -4.20 -8.17
CA GLY A 29 -8.61 -3.96 -8.80
C GLY A 29 -7.47 -4.79 -8.21
N MET A 30 -6.24 -4.38 -8.52
CA MET A 30 -5.03 -5.04 -8.05
C MET A 30 -4.19 -4.08 -7.22
N TYR A 31 -3.71 -4.55 -6.07
CA TYR A 31 -2.73 -3.86 -5.23
C TYR A 31 -1.34 -4.10 -5.77
N THR A 32 -0.68 -3.03 -6.21
CA THR A 32 0.68 -3.07 -6.78
C THR A 32 1.70 -2.52 -5.78
N CYS A 33 2.91 -3.06 -5.84
CA CYS A 33 4.03 -2.57 -5.05
C CYS A 33 4.42 -1.18 -5.53
N VAL A 34 4.30 -0.18 -4.65
CA VAL A 34 4.69 1.20 -4.98
C VAL A 34 6.20 1.38 -5.21
N ALA A 35 7.03 0.42 -4.77
CA ALA A 35 8.49 0.48 -4.93
C ALA A 35 9.01 -0.16 -6.23
N CYS A 36 8.40 -1.24 -6.72
CA CYS A 36 8.86 -1.96 -7.91
C CYS A 36 7.78 -2.19 -8.99
N GLY A 37 6.52 -1.81 -8.74
CA GLY A 37 5.42 -1.94 -9.68
C GLY A 37 4.79 -3.33 -9.78
N GLN A 38 5.33 -4.34 -9.10
CA GLN A 38 4.80 -5.71 -9.16
C GLN A 38 3.43 -5.82 -8.51
N THR A 39 2.50 -6.56 -9.10
CA THR A 39 1.22 -6.93 -8.48
C THR A 39 1.41 -7.85 -7.28
N LEU A 40 0.78 -7.51 -6.16
CA LEU A 40 0.92 -8.21 -4.88
C LEU A 40 -0.38 -8.91 -4.46
N PHE A 41 -1.51 -8.21 -4.50
CA PHE A 41 -2.79 -8.73 -4.02
C PHE A 41 -3.93 -8.35 -4.96
N SER A 42 -4.95 -9.22 -5.08
CA SER A 42 -6.22 -8.87 -5.69
C SER A 42 -7.13 -8.21 -4.66
N SER A 43 -8.00 -7.29 -5.10
CA SER A 43 -9.10 -6.80 -4.28
C SER A 43 -10.07 -7.89 -3.85
N ASP A 44 -10.14 -9.01 -4.58
CA ASP A 44 -11.07 -10.10 -4.27
C ASP A 44 -10.72 -10.84 -2.98
N THR A 45 -9.46 -10.76 -2.53
CA THR A 45 -8.96 -11.40 -1.30
C THR A 45 -8.78 -10.40 -0.16
N LYS A 46 -9.30 -9.18 -0.31
CA LYS A 46 -9.17 -8.13 0.69
C LYS A 46 -10.24 -8.24 1.77
#